data_AF-A0A7J8U541-F1
#
_entry.id   AF-A0A7J8U541-F1
#
_cell.length_a   1.000
_cell.length_b   1.000
_cell.length_c   1.000
_cell.angle_alpha   90.00
_cell.angle_beta   90.00
_cell.angle_gamma   90.00
#
_symmetry.space_group_name_H-M   'P 1'
#
loop_
_entity.id
_entity.type
_entity.pdbx_description
1 polymer ?
#
loop_
_entity_poly.entity_id
_entity_poly.type
_entity_poly.pdbx_seq_one_letter_code
_entity_poly.pdbx_strand_id
1 'polypeptide(L)' 'MIKAQLEELDALNKRLLVTRVEIVRWMPPVNVFIKINFDGAFQAHSLKKCSRIVIRNQKGLLWGQQKILIITYQWGSLR' A
#
# COMPACT_ATOMS: atom_id res chain seq x y z
N MET A 1 -38.46 -8.99 28.80
CA MET A 1 -37.96 -8.33 27.57
C MET A 1 -36.55 -7.78 27.75
N ILE A 2 -36.27 -6.97 28.78
CA ILE A 2 -34.96 -6.35 29.03
C ILE A 2 -33.79 -7.34 29.20
N LYS A 3 -34.03 -8.49 29.87
CA LYS A 3 -32.98 -9.48 30.15
C LYS A 3 -32.46 -10.17 28.88
N ALA A 4 -33.35 -10.52 27.95
CA ALA A 4 -32.97 -11.11 26.67
C ALA A 4 -32.14 -10.13 25.81
N GLN A 5 -32.48 -8.84 25.85
CA GLN A 5 -31.73 -7.80 25.14
C GLN A 5 -30.32 -7.61 25.71
N LEU A 6 -30.15 -7.75 27.03
CA LEU A 6 -28.83 -7.72 27.69
C LEU A 6 -27.97 -8.92 27.31
N GLU A 7 -28.57 -10.11 27.25
CA GLU A 7 -27.86 -11.34 26.85
C GLU A 7 -27.43 -11.30 25.37
N GLU A 8 -28.27 -10.75 24.50
CA GLU A 8 -27.96 -10.55 23.08
C GLU A 8 -26.85 -9.51 22.88
N LEU A 9 -26.85 -8.42 23.66
CA LEU A 9 -25.80 -7.41 23.66
C LEU A 9 -24.46 -7.97 24.14
N ASP A 10 -24.47 -8.81 25.18
CA ASP A 10 -23.26 -9.44 25.71
C ASP A 10 -22.68 -10.48 24.73
N ALA A 11 -23.55 -11.24 24.06
CA ALA A 11 -23.16 -12.15 22.99
C ALA A 11 -22.56 -11.41 21.78
N LEU A 12 -23.13 -10.27 21.38
CA LEU A 12 -22.61 -9.40 20.33
C LEU A 12 -21.25 -8.81 20.70
N ASN A 13 -21.08 -8.31 21.92
CA ASN A 13 -19.81 -7.76 22.40
C ASN A 13 -18.69 -8.81 22.43
N LYS A 14 -19.00 -10.03 22.86
CA LYS A 14 -18.06 -11.16 22.83
C LYS A 14 -17.63 -11.52 21.40
N ARG A 15 -18.56 -11.50 20.44
CA ARG A 15 -18.24 -11.72 19.01
C ARG A 15 -17.42 -10.57 18.42
N LEU A 16 -17.70 -9.33 18.79
CA LEU A 16 -16.95 -8.15 18.33
C LEU A 16 -15.52 -8.13 18.88
N LEU A 17 -15.29 -8.59 20.11
CA LEU A 17 -13.95 -8.74 20.69
C LEU A 17 -13.07 -9.71 19.90
N VAL A 18 -13.65 -10.81 19.40
CA VAL A 18 -12.95 -11.78 18.52
C VAL A 18 -12.66 -11.20 17.13
N THR A 19 -13.41 -10.18 16.71
CA THR A 19 -13.28 -9.54 15.39
C THR A 19 -12.44 -8.26 15.41
N ARG A 20 -11.82 -7.91 16.54
CA ARG A 20 -10.74 -6.91 16.57
C ARG A 20 -9.48 -7.52 15.99
N VAL A 21 -9.51 -7.78 14.68
CA VAL A 21 -8.30 -7.87 13.88
C VAL A 21 -7.57 -6.57 14.17
N GLU A 22 -6.39 -6.64 14.79
CA GLU A 22 -5.53 -5.48 14.89
C GLU A 22 -5.34 -4.97 13.46
N ILE A 23 -6.01 -3.86 13.14
CA ILE A 23 -5.73 -3.13 11.92
C ILE A 23 -4.36 -2.52 12.19
N VAL A 24 -3.31 -3.28 11.87
CA VAL A 24 -1.94 -2.80 11.88
C VAL A 24 -1.86 -1.76 10.77
N ARG A 25 -2.17 -0.52 11.15
CA ARG A 25 -2.00 0.63 10.25
C ARG A 25 -0.51 0.85 10.13
N TRP A 26 -0.07 1.10 8.90
CA TRP A 26 1.30 1.52 8.67
C TRP A 26 1.60 2.75 9.54
N MET A 27 2.59 2.64 10.41
CA MET A 27 3.14 3.76 11.16
C MET A 27 4.46 4.16 10.53
N PRO A 28 4.72 5.46 10.35
CA PRO A 28 6.03 5.91 9.89
C PRO A 28 7.10 5.51 10.92
N PRO A 29 8.31 5.11 10.47
CA PRO A 29 9.40 4.82 11.36
C PRO A 29 9.73 6.06 12.21
N VAL A 30 10.02 5.84 13.51
CA VAL A 30 10.28 6.89 14.50
C VAL A 30 11.54 7.70 14.16
N ASN A 31 12.46 7.12 13.39
CA ASN A 31 13.72 7.74 13.01
C ASN A 31 13.74 8.03 11.50
N VAL A 32 13.73 9.32 11.13
CA VAL A 32 13.45 9.81 9.76
C VAL A 32 14.69 10.29 8.99
N PHE A 33 15.83 9.63 9.15
CA PHE A 33 17.02 10.03 8.37
C PHE A 33 16.79 9.93 6.86
N ILE A 34 16.01 8.93 6.41
CA ILE A 34 15.79 8.64 5.00
C ILE A 34 14.30 8.33 4.74
N LYS A 35 13.70 9.06 3.81
CA LYS A 35 12.35 8.81 3.26
C LYS A 35 12.46 8.22 1.86
N ILE A 36 12.13 6.93 1.74
CA ILE A 36 12.07 6.23 0.46
C ILE A 36 10.63 6.25 -0.05
N ASN A 37 10.43 6.63 -1.30
CA ASN A 37 9.13 6.59 -1.97
C ASN A 37 9.32 5.81 -3.25
N PHE A 38 8.42 4.87 -3.54
CA PHE A 38 8.45 4.09 -4.77
C PHE A 38 7.07 4.12 -5.42
N ASP A 39 7.07 4.11 -6.75
CA ASP A 39 5.84 4.07 -7.54
C ASP A 39 6.07 3.29 -8.83
N GLY A 40 4.99 2.77 -9.39
CA GLY A 40 4.96 2.01 -10.63
C GLY A 40 3.79 2.40 -11.50
N ALA A 41 4.04 2.60 -12.79
CA ALA A 41 3.03 2.92 -13.78
C ALA A 41 3.10 1.95 -14.96
N PHE A 42 1.93 1.55 -15.46
CA PHE A 42 1.79 0.76 -16.67
C PHE A 42 0.87 1.46 -17.66
N GLN A 43 1.33 1.61 -18.90
CA GLN A 43 0.53 2.14 -20.00
C GLN A 43 0.18 0.99 -20.95
N ALA A 44 -1.07 0.54 -20.92
CA ALA A 44 -1.53 -0.61 -21.70
C ALA A 44 -1.35 -0.42 -23.21
N HIS A 45 -1.73 0.74 -23.76
CA HIS A 45 -1.66 1.02 -25.20
C HIS A 45 -0.25 0.95 -25.79
N SER A 46 0.77 1.30 -25.01
CA SER A 46 2.17 1.33 -25.46
C SER A 46 2.99 0.18 -24.88
N LEU A 47 2.38 -0.67 -24.05
CA LEU A 47 3.03 -1.72 -23.27
C LEU A 47 4.27 -1.24 -22.51
N LYS A 48 4.28 0.04 -22.11
CA LYS A 48 5.37 0.65 -21.35
C LYS A 48 5.10 0.46 -19.86
N LYS A 49 6.10 -0.05 -19.16
CA LYS A 49 6.12 -0.18 -17.70
C LYS A 49 7.23 0.71 -17.17
N CYS A 50 6.94 1.50 -16.16
CA CYS A 50 7.94 2.32 -15.48
C CYS A 50 7.83 2.08 -13.99
N SER A 51 8.97 1.96 -13.31
CA SER A 51 9.04 2.08 -11.87
C SER A 51 10.03 3.18 -11.50
N ARG A 52 9.80 3.81 -10.35
CA ARG A 52 10.67 4.85 -9.83
C ARG A 52 10.83 4.70 -8.33
N ILE A 53 12.06 4.89 -7.86
CA ILE A 53 12.39 5.00 -6.44
C ILE A 53 13.00 6.39 -6.23
N VAL A 54 12.56 7.06 -5.16
CA VAL A 54 12.99 8.40 -4.78
C VAL A 54 13.39 8.39 -3.30
N ILE A 55 14.65 8.69 -3.04
CA ILE A 55 15.26 8.73 -1.71
C ILE A 55 15.43 10.19 -1.32
N ARG A 56 14.81 10.58 -0.21
CA ARG A 56 14.84 11.94 0.34
C ARG A 56 15.36 11.94 1.77
N ASN A 57 15.93 13.06 2.20
CA ASN A 57 16.25 13.27 3.61
C ASN A 57 15.06 13.77 4.42
N GLN A 58 15.27 13.99 5.72
CA GLN A 58 14.28 14.56 6.65
C GLN A 58 13.74 15.94 6.25
N LYS A 59 14.49 16.72 5.46
CA LYS A 59 14.06 18.03 4.94
C LYS A 59 13.32 17.91 3.59
N GLY A 60 13.10 16.69 3.09
CA GLY A 60 12.50 16.44 1.78
C GLY A 60 13.45 16.63 0.59
N LEU A 61 14.73 16.94 0.83
CA LEU A 61 15.74 17.11 -0.23
C LEU A 61 16.06 15.76 -0.86
N LEU A 62 16.18 15.74 -2.20
CA LEU A 62 16.55 14.55 -2.95
C LEU A 62 18.00 14.15 -2.68
N TRP A 63 18.21 12.93 -2.23
CA TRP A 63 19.54 12.32 -2.06
C TRP A 63 19.85 11.32 -3.16
N GLY A 64 18.83 10.68 -3.75
CA GLY A 64 19.01 9.75 -4.85
C GLY A 64 17.70 9.39 -5.52
N GLN A 65 17.78 8.96 -6.78
CA GLN A 65 16.64 8.43 -7.52
C GLN A 65 17.10 7.33 -8.47
N GLN A 66 16.24 6.32 -8.66
CA GLN A 66 16.40 5.32 -9.70
C GLN A 66 15.11 5.26 -10.50
N LYS A 67 15.23 5.27 -11.83
CA LYS A 67 14.13 5.04 -12.76
C LYS A 67 14.44 3.79 -13.56
N ILE A 68 13.47 2.88 -13.67
CA ILE A 68 13.56 1.72 -14.55
C ILE A 68 12.39 1.85 -15.53
N LEU A 69 12.72 1.92 -16.82
CA LEU A 69 11.73 1.93 -17.90
C LEU A 69 11.89 0.62 -18.67
N ILE A 70 10.82 -0.17 -18.72
CA ILE A 70 10.75 -1.40 -19.49
C ILE A 70 9.78 -1.14 -20.64
N ILE A 71 10.28 -1.26 -21.87
CA ILE A 71 9.47 -1.16 -23.09
C ILE A 71 9.36 -2.58 -23.64
N THR A 72 8.14 -3.10 -23.69
CA THR A 72 7.85 -4.40 -24.30
C THR A 72 7.42 -4.17 -25.75
N TYR A 73 8.12 -4.78 -26.71
CA TYR A 73 7.71 -4.81 -28.11
C TYR A 73 6.85 -6.06 -28.33
N GLN A 74 5.66 -5.90 -28.93
CA GLN A 74 4.99 -7.04 -29.55
C GLN A 74 5.63 -7.25 -30.92
N TRP A 75 6.34 -8.37 -31.08
CA TRP A 75 6.63 -8.89 -32.41
C TRP A 75 5.30 -9.27 -33.03
N GLY A 76 5.02 -8.70 -34.22
CA GLY A 76 3.75 -8.82 -34.88
C GLY A 76 3.28 -10.27 -34.99
N SER A 77 2.04 -10.52 -34.59
CA SER A 77 1.30 -11.65 -35.13
C SER A 77 1.08 -11.36 -36.62
N LEU A 78 1.97 -11.88 -37.46
CA LEU A 78 1.68 -12.11 -38.87
C LEU A 78 0.49 -13.09 -38.95
N ARG A 79 -0.71 -12.54 -39.15
CA ARG A 79 -1.86 -13.26 -39.71
C ARG A 79 -2.60 -12.33 -40.64
#